data_AF-A0A336LT35-F1
#
_entry.id   AF-A0A336LT35-F1
#
_cell.length_a   1.000
_cell.length_b   1.000
_cell.length_c   1.000
_cell.angle_alpha   90.00
_cell.angle_beta   90.00
_cell.angle_gamma   90.00
#
_symmetry.space_group_name_H-M   'P 1'
#
loop_
_entity.id
_entity.type
_entity.pdbx_description
1 polymer ?
#
loop_
_entity_poly.entity_id
_entity_poly.type
_entity_poly.pdbx_seq_one_letter_code
_entity_poly.pdbx_strand_id
1 'polypeptide(L)'
;MPRKRADEMVQSPTEMSLIAPSSKAGTPSVAEGEYMPIPGNTSEIKEEKVHMKKQLGLLEGCAIILGIILGSGIFVSPKGVIQKVDAVGTSLVIWVLCGILSMIGALCYAELGTSIPKSGGDYAYIFEAYGDLPAFLYLWDANIIFVPSTNAIMGMTFASYVLQPFFPNECAIPKAAIQLFAAVTICKFPHIYQFI
;
A
#
# COMPACT_ATOMS: atom_id res chain seq x y z
N MET A 1 -10.38 -30.47 45.68
CA MET A 1 -10.90 -30.20 47.05
C MET A 1 -10.34 -31.31 47.94
N PRO A 2 -9.74 -31.08 49.13
CA PRO A 2 -9.77 -29.89 50.00
C PRO A 2 -8.36 -29.35 50.39
N ARG A 3 -8.41 -28.29 51.21
CA ARG A 3 -7.40 -27.31 51.63
C ARG A 3 -7.05 -27.53 53.12
N LYS A 4 -5.85 -27.07 53.54
CA LYS A 4 -5.32 -26.79 54.91
C LYS A 4 -4.16 -27.72 55.28
N ARG A 5 -3.10 -27.30 55.99
CA ARG A 5 -2.66 -26.01 56.57
C ARG A 5 -1.30 -26.35 57.18
N ALA A 6 -0.25 -25.64 56.76
CA ALA A 6 0.98 -25.49 57.52
C ALA A 6 1.42 -24.05 57.27
N ASP A 7 0.67 -23.14 57.89
CA ASP A 7 1.12 -21.79 58.20
C ASP A 7 2.03 -21.86 59.43
N GLU A 8 2.86 -20.83 59.56
CA GLU A 8 3.57 -20.40 60.76
C GLU A 8 4.79 -21.22 61.19
N MET A 9 5.96 -20.75 60.76
CA MET A 9 6.80 -19.96 61.66
C MET A 9 7.58 -18.91 60.82
N VAL A 10 7.28 -17.61 60.95
CA VAL A 10 8.03 -16.63 61.80
C VAL A 10 9.00 -15.78 60.92
N GLN A 11 8.97 -14.43 60.83
CA GLN A 11 8.47 -13.38 61.72
C GLN A 11 8.19 -12.04 60.97
N SER A 12 7.19 -11.31 61.48
CA SER A 12 6.89 -9.87 61.32
C SER A 12 8.04 -8.98 61.88
N PRO A 13 8.18 -7.67 61.56
CA PRO A 13 7.22 -6.64 62.00
C PRO A 13 6.88 -5.56 60.95
N THR A 14 5.59 -5.26 60.86
CA THR A 14 5.06 -3.95 60.48
C THR A 14 5.53 -2.89 61.47
N GLU A 15 6.09 -1.78 60.96
CA GLU A 15 5.99 -0.38 61.43
C GLU A 15 7.16 0.41 60.82
N MET A 16 6.87 1.32 59.88
CA MET A 16 7.37 2.71 59.88
C MET A 16 7.00 3.35 58.53
N SER A 17 5.80 3.91 58.48
CA SER A 17 5.49 5.04 57.61
C SER A 17 6.33 6.26 58.01
N LEU A 18 6.71 7.11 57.02
CA LEU A 18 6.72 8.59 57.06
C LEU A 18 8.04 9.31 56.66
N ILE A 19 7.84 10.26 55.72
CA ILE A 19 8.49 11.58 55.53
C ILE A 19 9.60 11.72 54.45
N ALA A 20 9.30 12.62 53.51
CA ALA A 20 10.17 13.21 52.48
C ALA A 20 11.39 13.98 53.04
N PRO A 21 12.27 14.51 52.17
CA PRO A 21 12.44 15.96 52.26
C PRO A 21 12.43 16.68 50.91
N SER A 22 11.73 17.81 50.94
CA SER A 22 11.89 18.99 50.10
C SER A 22 13.34 19.52 50.12
N SER A 23 13.89 19.90 48.96
CA SER A 23 14.81 21.04 48.90
C SER A 23 14.97 21.64 47.49
N LYS A 24 14.20 22.72 47.29
CA LYS A 24 14.62 24.05 46.83
C LYS A 24 15.19 24.27 45.40
N ALA A 25 14.43 25.12 44.72
CA ALA A 25 14.82 26.43 44.16
C ALA A 25 15.46 26.48 42.77
N GLY A 26 14.75 27.16 41.87
CA GLY A 26 15.25 27.63 40.58
C GLY A 26 14.14 28.26 39.74
N THR A 27 13.55 29.37 40.20
CA THR A 27 12.86 30.32 39.33
C THR A 27 13.88 30.95 38.36
N PRO A 28 13.45 31.24 37.12
CA PRO A 28 13.18 32.63 36.75
C PRO A 28 11.83 32.74 36.05
N SER A 29 10.87 33.49 36.59
CA SER A 29 10.65 34.90 36.28
C SER A 29 10.51 35.17 34.76
N VAL A 30 9.32 34.96 34.20
CA VAL A 30 8.82 35.78 33.08
C VAL A 30 7.31 35.98 33.23
N ALA A 31 6.96 37.24 33.54
CA ALA A 31 5.72 37.98 33.28
C ALA A 31 4.35 37.29 33.48
N GLU A 32 3.67 37.70 34.55
CA GLU A 32 2.22 37.68 34.65
C GLU A 32 1.62 38.56 33.54
N GLY A 33 1.12 37.92 32.50
CA GLY A 33 0.12 38.51 31.61
C GLY A 33 -1.26 38.27 32.22
N GLU A 34 -1.90 39.34 32.66
CA GLU A 34 -3.29 39.36 33.14
C GLU A 34 -4.23 38.76 32.06
N TYR A 35 -4.67 37.52 32.25
CA TYR A 35 -5.68 36.90 31.40
C TYR A 35 -7.07 37.18 31.97
N MET A 36 -7.80 38.07 31.28
CA MET A 36 -9.20 38.36 31.54
C MET A 36 -10.03 37.08 31.38
N PRO A 37 -10.88 36.70 32.35
CA PRO A 37 -11.71 35.51 32.21
C PRO A 37 -12.81 35.79 31.19
N ILE A 38 -12.73 35.16 30.02
CA ILE A 38 -13.85 35.11 29.06
C ILE A 38 -14.99 34.36 29.77
N PRO A 39 -16.16 34.98 29.98
CA PRO A 39 -17.25 34.32 30.67
C PRO A 39 -17.87 33.26 29.75
N GLY A 40 -17.94 32.04 30.28
CA GLY A 40 -19.01 31.08 30.02
C GLY A 40 -19.41 30.84 28.57
N ASN A 41 -18.77 29.86 27.95
CA ASN A 41 -19.55 28.79 27.34
C ASN A 41 -18.73 27.50 27.35
N THR A 42 -19.02 26.61 28.30
CA THR A 42 -18.59 25.21 28.24
C THR A 42 -19.40 24.53 27.14
N SER A 43 -19.10 24.85 25.89
CA SER A 43 -19.46 23.96 24.79
C SER A 43 -18.54 22.77 24.90
N GLU A 44 -19.08 21.65 25.39
CA GLU A 44 -18.48 20.33 25.24
C GLU A 44 -17.90 20.21 23.82
N ILE A 45 -16.57 20.14 23.70
CA ILE A 45 -15.94 19.70 22.46
C ILE A 45 -16.24 18.21 22.39
N LYS A 46 -17.41 17.86 21.86
CA LYS A 46 -17.68 16.51 21.39
C LYS A 46 -16.67 16.26 20.28
N GLU A 47 -15.74 15.34 20.53
CA GLU A 47 -14.94 14.72 19.47
C GLU A 47 -15.92 14.06 18.49
N GLU A 48 -16.38 14.85 17.51
CA GLU A 48 -17.15 14.35 16.40
C GLU A 48 -16.22 13.48 15.57
N LYS A 49 -16.25 12.16 15.81
CA LYS A 49 -15.60 11.19 14.94
C LYS A 49 -16.17 11.41 13.55
N VAL A 50 -15.36 12.01 12.68
CA VAL A 50 -15.67 12.19 11.25
C VAL A 50 -15.84 10.81 10.63
N HIS A 51 -17.09 10.33 10.57
CA HIS A 51 -17.44 9.11 9.87
C HIS A 51 -17.63 9.45 8.39
N MET A 52 -16.62 9.16 7.58
CA MET A 52 -16.78 9.23 6.13
C MET A 52 -17.88 8.24 5.71
N LYS A 53 -18.91 8.74 5.01
CA LYS A 53 -19.91 7.89 4.38
C LYS A 53 -19.21 7.01 3.35
N LYS A 54 -19.02 5.72 3.68
CA LYS A 54 -18.51 4.72 2.73
C LYS A 54 -19.63 4.38 1.74
N GLN A 55 -19.89 5.27 0.79
CA GLN A 55 -20.80 5.03 -0.32
C GLN A 55 -19.98 5.03 -1.59
N LEU A 56 -19.39 3.88 -1.91
CA LEU A 56 -18.95 3.59 -3.27
C LEU A 56 -20.11 2.86 -3.95
N GLY A 57 -20.74 3.50 -4.93
CA GLY A 57 -21.82 2.89 -5.69
C GLY A 57 -21.32 1.75 -6.59
N LEU A 58 -22.23 0.89 -7.05
CA LEU A 58 -21.89 -0.21 -7.96
C LEU A 58 -21.21 0.31 -9.24
N LEU A 59 -21.77 1.36 -9.85
CA LEU A 59 -21.23 1.96 -11.07
C LEU A 59 -19.87 2.61 -10.85
N GLU A 60 -19.66 3.27 -9.71
CA GLU A 60 -18.39 3.88 -9.34
C GLU A 60 -17.31 2.81 -9.14
N GLY A 61 -17.64 1.72 -8.44
CA GLY A 61 -16.76 0.56 -8.29
C GLY A 61 -16.40 -0.08 -9.63
N CYS A 62 -17.39 -0.30 -10.51
CA CYS A 62 -17.15 -0.84 -11.85
C CYS A 62 -16.24 0.08 -12.68
N ALA A 63 -16.47 1.40 -12.65
CA ALA A 63 -15.64 2.36 -13.38
C ALA A 63 -14.18 2.35 -12.89
N ILE A 64 -13.96 2.27 -11.57
CA ILE A 64 -12.62 2.15 -10.99
C ILE A 64 -11.93 0.87 -11.45
N ILE A 65 -12.64 -0.26 -11.38
CA ILE A 65 -12.10 -1.58 -11.80
C ILE A 65 -11.75 -1.56 -13.29
N LEU A 66 -12.59 -0.99 -14.14
CA LEU A 66 -12.29 -0.86 -15.57
C LEU A 66 -11.08 0.05 -15.81
N GLY A 67 -10.92 1.13 -15.04
CA GLY A 67 -9.77 2.03 -15.14
C GLY A 67 -8.45 1.38 -14.75
N ILE A 68 -8.44 0.49 -13.75
CA ILE A 68 -7.21 -0.24 -13.34
C ILE A 68 -6.87 -1.40 -14.28
N ILE A 69 -7.86 -2.05 -14.90
CA ILE A 69 -7.65 -3.19 -15.82
C ILE A 69 -7.23 -2.69 -17.22
N LEU A 70 -7.87 -1.64 -17.72
CA LEU A 70 -7.59 -1.08 -19.05
C LEU A 70 -6.34 -0.18 -19.01
N GLY A 71 -5.17 -0.82 -19.07
CA GLY A 71 -3.88 -0.13 -19.13
C GLY A 71 -3.32 0.07 -20.55
N SER A 72 -2.11 0.61 -20.63
CA SER A 72 -1.34 0.81 -21.88
C SER A 72 -0.90 -0.49 -22.56
N GLY A 73 -1.01 -1.62 -21.87
CA GLY A 73 -0.64 -2.95 -22.40
C GLY A 73 -1.40 -3.35 -23.66
N ILE A 74 -2.59 -2.80 -23.91
CA ILE A 74 -3.37 -3.09 -25.13
C ILE A 74 -2.65 -2.66 -26.42
N PHE A 75 -1.73 -1.70 -26.35
CA PHE A 75 -0.98 -1.25 -27.53
C PHE A 75 0.24 -2.15 -27.82
N VAL A 76 0.76 -2.84 -26.80
CA VAL A 76 1.97 -3.67 -26.88
C VAL A 76 1.62 -5.13 -27.11
N SER A 77 0.68 -5.67 -26.34
CA SER A 77 0.36 -7.09 -26.28
C SER A 77 -0.09 -7.70 -27.61
N PRO A 78 -0.93 -7.04 -28.46
CA PRO A 78 -1.36 -7.64 -29.73
C PRO A 78 -0.20 -7.92 -30.70
N LYS A 79 0.79 -7.02 -30.77
CA LYS A 79 1.99 -7.23 -31.61
C LYS A 79 2.77 -8.46 -31.13
N GLY A 80 2.92 -8.62 -29.81
CA GLY A 80 3.63 -9.76 -29.23
C GLY A 80 2.94 -11.10 -29.50
N VAL A 81 1.60 -11.16 -29.38
CA VAL A 81 0.85 -12.41 -29.60
C VAL A 81 0.86 -12.81 -31.08
N ILE A 82 0.62 -11.88 -32.00
CA ILE A 82 0.56 -12.19 -33.43
C ILE A 82 1.92 -12.66 -33.95
N GLN A 83 3.02 -12.04 -33.51
CA GLN A 83 4.39 -12.46 -33.89
C GLN A 83 4.77 -13.88 -33.43
N LYS A 84 4.06 -14.45 -32.46
CA LYS A 84 4.34 -15.80 -31.95
C LYS A 84 3.45 -16.87 -32.54
N VAL A 85 2.28 -16.47 -33.04
CA VAL A 85 1.21 -17.38 -33.44
C VAL A 85 1.01 -17.37 -34.96
N ASP A 86 1.50 -16.33 -35.66
CA ASP A 86 1.44 -16.11 -37.11
C ASP A 86 0.04 -16.24 -37.76
N ALA A 87 -1.01 -16.31 -36.93
CA ALA A 87 -2.40 -16.44 -37.36
C ALA A 87 -3.32 -15.59 -36.46
N VAL A 88 -4.17 -14.78 -37.10
CA VAL A 88 -5.11 -13.87 -36.42
C VAL A 88 -6.24 -14.63 -35.73
N GLY A 89 -6.71 -15.75 -36.31
CA GLY A 89 -7.75 -16.58 -35.69
C GLY A 89 -7.31 -17.17 -34.36
N THR A 90 -6.09 -17.72 -34.31
CA THR A 90 -5.54 -18.33 -33.10
C THR A 90 -5.20 -17.27 -32.03
N SER A 91 -4.77 -16.06 -32.42
CA SER A 91 -4.54 -14.97 -31.45
C SER A 91 -5.83 -14.53 -30.75
N LEU A 92 -6.97 -14.48 -31.45
CA LEU A 92 -8.28 -14.20 -30.85
C LEU A 92 -8.70 -15.28 -29.84
N VAL A 93 -8.47 -16.56 -30.16
CA VAL A 93 -8.75 -17.67 -29.22
C VAL A 93 -7.93 -17.52 -27.94
N ILE A 94 -6.65 -17.20 -28.04
CA ILE A 94 -5.76 -16.99 -26.88
C ILE A 94 -6.25 -15.81 -26.03
N TRP A 95 -6.71 -14.73 -26.65
CA TRP A 95 -7.29 -13.59 -25.96
C TRP A 95 -8.54 -13.97 -25.16
N VAL A 96 -9.45 -14.74 -25.76
CA VAL A 96 -10.67 -15.22 -25.08
C VAL A 96 -10.31 -16.15 -23.92
N LEU A 97 -9.37 -17.08 -24.11
CA LEU A 97 -8.91 -17.98 -23.06
C LEU A 97 -8.28 -17.24 -21.88
N CYS A 98 -7.45 -16.22 -22.16
CA CYS A 98 -6.87 -15.34 -21.14
C CYS A 98 -7.96 -14.58 -20.38
N GLY A 99 -8.99 -14.08 -21.08
CA GLY A 99 -10.13 -13.41 -20.47
C GLY A 99 -10.92 -14.32 -19.52
N ILE A 100 -11.17 -15.58 -19.91
CA ILE A 100 -11.84 -16.56 -19.05
C ILE A 100 -10.99 -16.89 -17.82
N LEU A 101 -9.69 -17.12 -17.99
CA LEU A 101 -8.78 -17.41 -16.89
C LEU A 101 -8.73 -16.24 -15.89
N SER A 102 -8.67 -15.00 -16.38
CA SER A 102 -8.71 -13.79 -15.57
C SER A 102 -10.02 -13.65 -14.80
N MET A 103 -11.16 -13.96 -15.44
CA MET A 103 -12.47 -13.95 -14.77
C MET A 103 -12.54 -14.94 -13.61
N ILE A 104 -12.04 -16.16 -13.79
CA ILE A 104 -11.98 -17.17 -12.73
C ILE A 104 -11.10 -16.67 -11.56
N GLY A 105 -9.93 -16.10 -11.87
CA GLY A 105 -9.06 -15.51 -10.86
C GLY A 105 -9.73 -14.38 -10.09
N ALA A 106 -10.43 -13.48 -10.79
CA ALA A 106 -11.18 -12.38 -10.17
C ALA A 106 -12.29 -12.87 -9.24
N LEU A 107 -13.00 -13.95 -9.59
CA LEU A 107 -13.99 -14.58 -8.72
C LEU A 107 -13.36 -15.16 -7.46
N CYS A 108 -12.24 -15.87 -7.57
CA CYS A 108 -11.51 -16.37 -6.40
C CYS A 108 -11.03 -15.23 -5.49
N TYR A 109 -10.54 -14.14 -6.07
CA TYR A 109 -10.15 -12.95 -5.32
C TYR A 109 -11.33 -12.22 -4.68
N ALA A 110 -12.51 -12.25 -5.31
CA ALA A 110 -13.73 -11.69 -4.74
C ALA A 110 -14.17 -12.47 -3.49
N GLU A 111 -14.18 -13.81 -3.54
CA GLU A 111 -14.48 -14.67 -2.39
C GLU A 111 -13.48 -14.47 -1.24
N LEU A 112 -12.20 -14.29 -1.57
CA LEU A 112 -11.17 -14.05 -0.56
C LEU A 112 -11.31 -12.64 0.07
N GLY A 113 -11.62 -11.63 -0.74
CA GLY A 113 -11.83 -10.25 -0.27
C GLY A 113 -13.10 -10.05 0.55
N THR A 114 -14.15 -10.86 0.33
CA THR A 114 -15.33 -10.87 1.20
C THR A 114 -15.10 -11.68 2.48
N SER A 115 -14.27 -12.72 2.43
CA SER A 115 -13.95 -13.56 3.59
C SER A 115 -13.00 -12.91 4.59
N ILE A 116 -12.00 -12.15 4.11
CA ILE A 116 -10.98 -11.50 4.96
C ILE A 116 -11.02 -9.98 4.76
N PRO A 117 -11.91 -9.23 5.45
CA PRO A 117 -12.05 -7.79 5.30
C PRO A 117 -10.98 -7.02 6.09
N LYS A 118 -9.70 -7.38 5.91
CA LYS A 118 -8.55 -6.68 6.49
C LYS A 118 -7.90 -5.75 5.45
N SER A 119 -7.41 -4.60 5.91
CA SER A 119 -6.64 -3.70 5.06
C SER A 119 -5.25 -4.30 4.79
N GLY A 120 -4.83 -4.32 3.53
CA GLY A 120 -3.52 -4.84 3.12
C GLY A 120 -3.50 -5.64 1.82
N GLY A 121 -4.66 -5.93 1.22
CA GLY A 121 -4.76 -6.64 -0.06
C GLY A 121 -4.07 -8.00 -0.01
N ASP A 122 -3.25 -8.30 -1.00
CA ASP A 122 -2.55 -9.59 -1.12
C ASP A 122 -1.70 -9.93 0.12
N TYR A 123 -1.06 -8.93 0.73
CA TYR A 123 -0.26 -9.13 1.94
C TYR A 123 -1.11 -9.63 3.10
N ALA A 124 -2.31 -9.07 3.29
CA ALA A 124 -3.21 -9.47 4.37
C ALA A 124 -3.72 -10.91 4.19
N TYR A 125 -3.93 -11.34 2.95
CA TYR A 125 -4.34 -12.72 2.65
C TYR A 125 -3.24 -13.73 2.97
N ILE A 126 -2.00 -13.43 2.59
CA ILE A 126 -0.85 -14.31 2.85
C ILE A 126 -0.52 -14.33 4.34
N PHE A 127 -0.62 -13.19 5.02
CA PHE A 127 -0.43 -13.07 6.45
C PHE A 127 -1.42 -13.94 7.24
N GLU A 128 -2.70 -13.92 6.87
CA GLU A 128 -3.72 -14.74 7.54
C GLU A 128 -3.52 -16.24 7.29
N ALA A 129 -3.07 -16.63 6.09
CA ALA A 129 -2.93 -18.03 5.71
C ALA A 129 -1.61 -18.68 6.18
N TYR A 130 -0.50 -17.93 6.16
CA TYR A 130 0.86 -18.46 6.34
C TYR A 130 1.69 -17.77 7.44
N GLY A 131 1.17 -16.69 8.05
CA GLY A 131 1.85 -15.94 9.12
C GLY A 131 2.91 -14.95 8.64
N ASP A 132 3.72 -14.47 9.59
CA ASP A 132 4.57 -13.27 9.42
C ASP A 132 5.71 -13.45 8.40
N LEU A 133 6.42 -14.58 8.41
CA LEU A 133 7.64 -14.77 7.62
C LEU A 133 7.34 -14.88 6.10
N PRO A 134 6.37 -15.69 5.64
CA PRO A 134 5.98 -15.74 4.23
C PRO A 134 5.36 -14.43 3.74
N ALA A 135 4.60 -13.74 4.58
CA ALA A 135 4.01 -12.44 4.25
C ALA A 135 5.10 -11.36 4.04
N PHE A 136 6.14 -11.35 4.89
CA PHE A 136 7.29 -10.46 4.72
C PHE A 136 8.05 -10.74 3.41
N LEU A 137 8.29 -12.03 3.08
CA LEU A 137 8.98 -12.40 1.84
C LEU A 137 8.19 -11.98 0.60
N TYR A 138 6.86 -12.12 0.61
CA TYR A 138 6.01 -11.61 -0.46
C TYR A 138 6.14 -10.10 -0.64
N LEU A 139 6.06 -9.34 0.47
CA LEU A 139 6.16 -7.89 0.41
C LEU A 139 7.54 -7.45 -0.08
N TRP A 140 8.60 -8.14 0.35
CA TRP A 140 9.97 -7.90 -0.07
C TRP A 140 10.15 -8.12 -1.57
N ASP A 141 9.72 -9.29 -2.08
CA ASP A 141 9.78 -9.63 -3.49
C ASP A 141 8.94 -8.67 -4.36
N ALA A 142 7.73 -8.35 -3.89
CA ALA A 142 6.84 -7.43 -4.58
C ALA A 142 7.49 -6.05 -4.76
N ASN A 143 8.13 -5.52 -3.71
CA ASN A 143 8.74 -4.19 -3.75
C ASN A 143 10.08 -4.16 -4.51
N ILE A 144 10.90 -5.20 -4.40
CA ILE A 144 12.25 -5.21 -4.99
C ILE A 144 12.25 -5.72 -6.43
N ILE A 145 11.33 -6.62 -6.78
CA ILE A 145 11.31 -7.27 -8.10
C ILE A 145 10.12 -6.78 -8.91
N PHE A 146 8.89 -6.98 -8.43
CA PHE A 146 7.70 -6.72 -9.24
C PHE A 146 7.53 -5.23 -9.58
N VAL A 147 7.46 -4.36 -8.56
CA VAL A 147 7.21 -2.92 -8.75
C VAL A 147 8.26 -2.25 -9.67
N PRO A 148 9.57 -2.43 -9.48
CA PRO A 148 10.55 -1.81 -10.38
C PRO A 148 10.55 -2.45 -11.77
N SER A 149 10.30 -3.76 -11.89
CA SER A 149 10.24 -4.42 -13.20
C SER A 149 9.07 -3.92 -14.05
N THR A 150 7.89 -3.77 -13.46
CA THR A 150 6.71 -3.24 -14.18
C THR A 150 6.93 -1.78 -14.58
N ASN A 151 7.47 -0.96 -13.69
CA ASN A 151 7.85 0.43 -13.99
C ASN A 151 8.89 0.51 -15.12
N ALA A 152 9.88 -0.39 -15.13
CA ALA A 152 10.89 -0.44 -16.19
C ALA A 152 10.30 -0.82 -17.55
N ILE A 153 9.43 -1.84 -17.59
CA ILE A 153 8.74 -2.24 -18.83
C ILE A 153 7.88 -1.09 -19.37
N MET A 154 7.12 -0.42 -18.50
CA MET A 154 6.30 0.74 -18.86
C MET A 154 7.15 1.90 -19.39
N GLY A 155 8.27 2.20 -18.73
CA GLY A 155 9.20 3.24 -19.17
C GLY A 155 9.84 2.93 -20.53
N MET A 156 10.31 1.70 -20.75
CA MET A 156 10.87 1.28 -22.04
C MET A 156 9.83 1.31 -23.16
N THR A 157 8.60 0.90 -22.85
CA THR A 157 7.47 0.94 -23.78
C THR A 157 7.17 2.37 -24.19
N PHE A 158 7.02 3.28 -23.21
CA PHE A 158 6.79 4.70 -23.46
C PHE A 158 7.88 5.32 -24.34
N ALA A 159 9.17 5.09 -24.00
CA ALA A 159 10.30 5.58 -24.78
C ALA A 159 10.24 5.07 -26.23
N SER A 160 9.88 3.80 -26.44
CA SER A 160 9.79 3.21 -27.78
C SER A 160 8.67 3.84 -28.61
N TYR A 161 7.51 4.13 -28.01
CA TYR A 161 6.41 4.79 -28.72
C TYR A 161 6.69 6.27 -29.02
N VAL A 162 7.35 7.00 -28.10
CA VAL A 162 7.69 8.42 -28.30
C VAL A 162 8.77 8.61 -29.36
N LEU A 163 9.75 7.71 -29.45
CA LEU A 163 10.84 7.80 -30.41
C LEU A 163 10.43 7.36 -31.83
N GLN A 164 9.35 6.59 -31.97
CA GLN A 164 8.85 6.08 -33.25
C GLN A 164 8.61 7.19 -34.32
N PRO A 165 7.98 8.35 -34.03
CA PRO A 165 7.81 9.43 -35.00
C PRO A 165 9.10 10.21 -35.33
N PHE A 166 10.11 10.21 -34.46
CA PHE A 166 11.37 10.96 -34.69
C PHE A 166 12.37 10.18 -35.57
N PHE A 167 12.20 8.86 -35.68
CA PHE A 167 13.02 7.99 -36.53
C PHE A 167 12.16 7.21 -37.56
N PRO A 168 11.48 7.90 -38.50
CA PRO A 168 10.60 7.26 -39.47
C PRO A 168 11.33 6.47 -40.57
N ASN A 169 12.64 6.70 -40.76
CA ASN A 169 13.45 6.12 -41.85
C ASN A 169 14.55 5.22 -41.27
N GLU A 170 14.32 3.91 -41.18
CA GLU A 170 15.29 2.77 -41.09
C GLU A 170 16.56 2.90 -40.21
N CYS A 171 16.76 3.96 -39.45
CA CYS A 171 17.79 4.07 -38.44
C CYS A 171 17.34 3.22 -37.26
N ALA A 172 18.02 2.09 -37.06
CA ALA A 172 17.85 1.28 -35.88
C ALA A 172 17.98 2.19 -34.64
N ILE A 173 16.86 2.42 -33.95
CA ILE A 173 16.82 3.23 -32.74
C ILE A 173 17.88 2.62 -31.81
N PRO A 174 18.97 3.35 -31.49
CA PRO A 174 20.05 2.76 -30.73
C PRO A 174 19.48 2.34 -29.38
N LYS A 175 19.67 1.06 -29.02
CA LYS A 175 19.16 0.50 -27.76
C LYS A 175 19.61 1.35 -26.56
N ALA A 176 20.79 1.95 -26.66
CA ALA A 176 21.32 2.91 -25.70
C ALA A 176 20.42 4.15 -25.51
N ALA A 177 19.81 4.71 -26.57
CA ALA A 177 18.90 5.86 -26.42
C ALA A 177 17.59 5.48 -25.73
N ILE A 178 17.02 4.29 -26.04
CA ILE A 178 15.83 3.77 -25.34
C ILE A 178 16.17 3.49 -23.88
N GLN A 179 17.33 2.89 -23.60
CA GLN A 179 17.79 2.59 -22.25
C GLN A 179 18.11 3.85 -21.45
N LEU A 180 18.70 4.88 -22.05
CA LEU A 180 18.99 6.15 -21.39
C LEU A 180 17.71 6.94 -21.09
N PHE A 181 16.76 7.00 -22.04
CA PHE A 181 15.45 7.61 -21.78
C PHE A 181 14.68 6.85 -20.69
N ALA A 182 14.61 5.52 -20.80
CA ALA A 182 13.98 4.69 -19.78
C ALA A 182 14.66 4.86 -18.42
N ALA A 183 15.99 4.87 -18.36
CA ALA A 183 16.73 5.10 -17.12
C ALA A 183 16.46 6.48 -16.52
N VAL A 184 16.37 7.55 -17.33
CA VAL A 184 16.00 8.88 -16.85
C VAL A 184 14.58 8.90 -16.32
N THR A 185 13.62 8.31 -17.02
CA THR A 185 12.22 8.24 -16.57
C THR A 185 12.09 7.42 -15.27
N ILE A 186 12.75 6.26 -15.20
CA ILE A 186 12.74 5.40 -14.01
C ILE A 186 13.46 6.07 -12.84
N CYS A 187 14.58 6.76 -13.04
CA CYS A 187 15.28 7.46 -11.95
C CYS A 187 14.50 8.69 -11.43
N LYS A 188 13.65 9.31 -12.25
CA LYS A 188 12.83 10.46 -11.85
C LYS A 188 11.51 10.05 -11.18
N PHE A 189 11.06 8.81 -11.37
CA PHE A 189 9.81 8.29 -10.80
C PHE A 189 9.82 8.14 -9.27
N PRO A 190 10.88 7.59 -8.61
CA PRO A 190 11.00 7.55 -7.16
C PRO A 190 10.91 8.93 -6.50
N HIS A 191 11.44 9.95 -7.16
CA HIS A 191 11.44 11.32 -6.65
C HIS A 191 10.05 11.96 -6.67
N ILE A 192 9.13 11.48 -7.52
CA ILE A 192 7.73 11.94 -7.57
C ILE A 192 6.88 11.22 -6.53
N TYR A 193 7.12 9.92 -6.28
CA TYR A 193 6.41 9.16 -5.25
C TYR A 193 6.76 9.57 -3.82
N GLN A 194 7.90 10.22 -3.60
CA GLN A 194 8.29 10.73 -2.28
C GLN A 194 7.67 12.09 -1.92
N PHE A 195 6.94 12.72 -2.86
CA PHE A 195 6.24 14.01 -2.68
C PHE A 195 4.71 13.89 -2.63
N ILE A 196 4.18 12.67 -2.76
CA ILE A 196 2.76 12.32 -2.59
C ILE A 196 2.63 11.53 -1.29
#